data_AF-A0A383WHD1-F1
#
_entry.id   AF-A0A383WHD1-F1
#
_cell.length_a   1.000
_cell.length_b   1.000
_cell.length_c   1.000
_cell.angle_alpha   90.00
_cell.angle_beta   90.00
_cell.angle_gamma   90.00
#
_symmetry.space_group_name_H-M   'P 1'
#
loop_
_entity.id
_entity.type
_entity.pdbx_description
1 polymer ?
#
loop_
_entity_poly.entity_id
_entity_poly.type
_entity_poly.pdbx_seq_one_letter_code
_entity_poly.pdbx_strand_id
1 'polypeptide(L)'
;MPKLDIVCLGVGAGATAVYDLDGGCSSSFLLRVDAVPVLLLDVGLGVVRAALSCAGSLPDHVYISHNHTDHAGELPVLLAVESQRGRRLSVLAEPSVLNTLRTHRLHELQSTGRQLHEFGCFTACAAGQLHELGGGLALLPLNSRHAERCFGLLLFWQGQPLLGWSADSGYDAALYTALSVAPMLLLDGRPKGTSEHAGFAQLAAAASCGLFGSSKVHVYGYGTAGDAPDASQYPALHCLRPGSTIQLMPSAHHQQQQPQEATAALQLAVQQPAVSADTAAAAAAAAAAAAAEATAAAAAAAMAAVAQVPAAAAAAAGGAADLDVAMQDMPADGAQQAAAAASPVAAAAGGCNAHVMHVAAPHCGWAPGKVTSCHAEDHAAAWYASTAAAAGCVAADGTAAEVAQQQHTPGFEQQRLSIQAGAAAAAAANHGTGCITAGFPGVLQPHSQGQRMLQQQQQRQYHEQINRQRLSRNSIFRQQHLGMAGGAAEAAVMQRQQAGVSATTSTSSSTVV
;
A
#
# COMPACT_ATOMS: atom_id res chain seq x y z
N MET A 1 9.75 10.23 30.92
CA MET A 1 8.94 10.38 29.70
C MET A 1 8.64 8.98 29.18
N PRO A 2 7.41 8.72 28.69
CA PRO A 2 7.09 7.43 28.10
C PRO A 2 7.97 7.19 26.87
N LYS A 3 8.29 5.93 26.61
CA LYS A 3 9.06 5.51 25.45
C LYS A 3 8.14 5.39 24.24
N LEU A 4 8.35 6.24 23.24
CA LEU A 4 7.61 6.22 21.99
C LEU A 4 8.44 5.52 20.92
N ASP A 5 7.85 4.55 20.22
CA ASP A 5 8.47 3.96 19.04
C ASP A 5 7.45 3.58 17.97
N ILE A 6 7.91 3.52 16.73
CA ILE A 6 7.15 3.03 15.60
C ILE A 6 7.81 1.78 15.02
N VAL A 7 7.02 0.74 14.80
CA VAL A 7 7.46 -0.51 14.19
C VAL A 7 6.97 -0.56 12.75
N CYS A 8 7.89 -0.77 11.81
CA CYS A 8 7.55 -1.11 10.43
C CYS A 8 7.06 -2.55 10.38
N LEU A 9 5.76 -2.76 10.13
CA LEU A 9 5.19 -4.09 10.01
C LEU A 9 5.48 -4.69 8.63
N GLY A 10 5.37 -3.86 7.60
CA GLY A 10 5.61 -4.22 6.21
C GLY A 10 6.06 -3.02 5.38
N VAL A 11 6.57 -3.30 4.19
CA VAL A 11 7.01 -2.32 3.18
C VAL A 11 6.51 -2.67 1.78
N GLY A 12 5.76 -3.77 1.66
CA GLY A 12 5.32 -4.32 0.38
C GLY A 12 4.08 -3.63 -0.18
N ALA A 13 3.87 -3.81 -1.47
CA ALA A 13 2.62 -3.47 -2.14
C ALA A 13 1.62 -4.66 -2.06
N GLY A 14 0.42 -4.49 -2.60
CA GLY A 14 -0.59 -5.55 -2.66
C GLY A 14 -0.09 -6.84 -3.33
N ALA A 15 0.69 -6.70 -4.40
CA ALA A 15 1.31 -7.85 -5.07
C ALA A 15 2.33 -8.57 -4.17
N THR A 16 3.11 -7.83 -3.38
CA THR A 16 4.11 -8.42 -2.47
C THR A 16 3.44 -9.34 -1.45
N ALA A 17 2.35 -8.90 -0.82
CA ALA A 17 1.67 -9.71 0.19
C ALA A 17 1.05 -11.01 -0.35
N VAL A 18 0.76 -11.06 -1.66
CA VAL A 18 0.12 -12.21 -2.32
C VAL A 18 1.12 -13.15 -2.97
N TYR A 19 2.12 -12.60 -3.68
CA TYR A 19 3.04 -13.36 -4.52
C TYR A 19 4.41 -13.60 -3.91
N ASP A 20 4.79 -12.84 -2.88
CA ASP A 20 6.06 -13.06 -2.21
C ASP A 20 5.97 -14.25 -1.25
N LEU A 21 6.77 -15.29 -1.54
CA LEU A 21 6.82 -16.52 -0.75
C LEU A 21 7.38 -16.29 0.66
N ASP A 22 8.13 -15.20 0.86
CA ASP A 22 8.71 -14.85 2.15
C ASP A 22 7.64 -14.35 3.14
N GLY A 23 6.39 -14.19 2.69
CA GLY A 23 5.25 -13.93 3.56
C GLY A 23 5.22 -12.53 4.14
N GLY A 24 5.84 -11.57 3.44
CA GLY A 24 5.75 -10.15 3.73
C GLY A 24 4.29 -9.66 3.77
N CYS A 25 4.06 -8.57 4.48
CA CYS A 25 2.76 -7.89 4.47
C CYS A 25 2.85 -6.55 3.73
N SER A 26 1.69 -5.98 3.45
CA SER A 26 1.57 -4.64 2.90
C SER A 26 2.21 -3.59 3.82
N SER A 27 2.54 -2.43 3.26
CA SER A 27 3.10 -1.31 4.02
C SER A 27 2.18 -0.88 5.14
N SER A 28 2.68 -0.93 6.37
CA SER A 28 1.94 -0.56 7.56
C SER A 28 2.89 -0.32 8.73
N PHE A 29 2.45 0.48 9.69
CA PHE A 29 3.25 0.87 10.84
C PHE A 29 2.45 0.80 12.14
N LEU A 30 3.11 0.37 13.21
CA LEU A 30 2.51 0.26 14.54
C LEU A 30 3.20 1.23 15.50
N LEU A 31 2.47 2.26 15.94
CA LEU A 31 2.92 3.17 16.98
C LEU A 31 2.72 2.53 18.36
N ARG A 32 3.73 2.63 19.22
CA ARG A 32 3.70 2.14 20.60
C ARG A 32 4.10 3.21 21.60
N VAL A 33 3.48 3.14 22.77
CA VAL A 33 3.83 3.90 23.98
C VAL A 33 4.18 2.88 25.05
N ASP A 34 5.41 2.90 25.54
CA ASP A 34 5.93 1.92 26.52
C ASP A 34 5.69 0.47 26.07
N ALA A 35 5.95 0.21 24.78
CA ALA A 35 5.71 -1.06 24.08
C ALA A 35 4.24 -1.50 23.95
N VAL A 36 3.27 -0.70 24.41
CA VAL A 36 1.84 -0.94 24.21
C VAL A 36 1.41 -0.34 22.86
N PRO A 37 0.74 -1.11 21.97
CA PRO A 37 0.26 -0.57 20.71
C PRO A 37 -0.87 0.44 20.93
N VAL A 38 -0.75 1.63 20.33
CA VAL A 38 -1.73 2.72 20.48
C VAL A 38 -2.38 3.15 19.17
N LEU A 39 -1.69 2.99 18.03
CA LEU A 39 -2.20 3.37 16.71
C LEU A 39 -1.59 2.46 15.63
N LEU A 40 -2.42 1.91 14.77
CA LEU A 40 -2.02 1.19 13.57
C LEU A 40 -2.26 2.08 12.35
N LEU A 41 -1.23 2.27 11.52
CA LEU A 41 -1.30 3.01 10.26
C LEU A 41 -1.47 2.00 9.12
N ASP A 42 -2.64 2.02 8.50
CA ASP A 42 -3.14 1.09 7.48
C ASP A 42 -3.26 -0.38 7.95
N VAL A 43 -4.14 -1.13 7.28
CA VAL A 43 -4.45 -2.53 7.56
C VAL A 43 -4.64 -3.32 6.25
N GLY A 44 -3.59 -3.32 5.45
CA GLY A 44 -3.48 -4.15 4.25
C GLY A 44 -3.35 -5.64 4.50
N LEU A 45 -3.02 -6.37 3.44
CA LEU A 45 -2.86 -7.83 3.48
C LEU A 45 -1.68 -8.25 4.36
N GLY A 46 -1.93 -9.16 5.31
CA GLY A 46 -0.97 -9.71 6.24
C GLY A 46 -0.63 -8.82 7.45
N VAL A 47 -1.16 -7.60 7.51
CA VAL A 47 -0.81 -6.59 8.53
C VAL A 47 -1.28 -7.01 9.91
N VAL A 48 -2.50 -7.53 10.06
CA VAL A 48 -3.04 -7.96 11.36
C VAL A 48 -2.17 -9.07 11.96
N ARG A 49 -1.75 -10.02 11.12
CA ARG A 49 -0.82 -11.09 11.53
C ARG A 49 0.52 -10.53 11.99
N ALA A 50 1.09 -9.58 11.25
CA ALA A 50 2.36 -8.94 11.60
C ALA A 50 2.26 -8.17 12.93
N ALA A 51 1.20 -7.37 13.11
CA ALA A 51 0.95 -6.62 14.33
C ALA A 51 0.81 -7.54 15.55
N LEU A 52 0.01 -8.61 15.47
CA LEU A 52 -0.15 -9.59 16.54
C LEU A 52 1.16 -10.32 16.86
N SER A 53 1.94 -10.68 15.84
CA SER A 53 3.24 -11.32 16.05
C SER A 53 4.27 -10.38 16.69
N CYS A 54 4.16 -9.08 16.47
CA CYS A 54 5.09 -8.08 16.97
C CYS A 54 4.72 -7.59 18.38
N ALA A 55 3.46 -7.28 18.64
CA ALA A 55 3.01 -6.61 19.85
C ALA A 55 2.11 -7.48 20.75
N GLY A 56 1.68 -8.66 20.28
CA GLY A 56 0.77 -9.55 21.03
C GLY A 56 -0.69 -9.08 21.07
N SER A 57 -0.97 -7.83 20.71
CA SER A 57 -2.32 -7.25 20.63
C SER A 57 -2.41 -6.21 19.52
N LEU A 58 -3.64 -5.81 19.19
CA LEU A 58 -3.94 -4.73 18.25
C LEU A 58 -4.34 -3.47 19.03
N PRO A 59 -3.96 -2.27 18.55
CA PRO A 59 -4.40 -1.02 19.15
C PRO A 59 -5.90 -0.81 18.99
N ASP A 60 -6.47 0.11 19.78
CA ASP A 60 -7.88 0.50 19.65
C ASP A 60 -8.11 1.47 18.48
N HIS A 61 -7.06 2.15 18.00
CA HIS A 61 -7.12 3.08 16.87
C HIS A 61 -6.43 2.51 15.63
N VAL A 62 -7.11 2.60 14.49
CA VAL A 62 -6.57 2.28 13.17
C VAL A 62 -6.81 3.47 12.26
N TYR A 63 -5.74 4.05 11.70
CA TYR A 63 -5.84 5.10 10.69
C TYR A 63 -5.71 4.48 9.29
N ILE A 64 -6.60 4.84 8.37
CA ILE A 64 -6.59 4.36 6.98
C ILE A 64 -6.34 5.54 6.04
N SER A 65 -5.26 5.45 5.27
CA SER A 65 -4.82 6.49 4.34
C SER A 65 -5.67 6.55 3.07
N HIS A 66 -6.02 5.40 2.50
CA HIS A 66 -6.83 5.24 1.29
C HIS A 66 -7.41 3.81 1.16
N ASN A 67 -8.14 3.52 0.09
CA ASN A 67 -8.95 2.29 -0.04
C ASN A 67 -8.28 1.17 -0.85
N HIS A 68 -7.05 1.36 -1.35
CA HIS A 68 -6.31 0.27 -1.97
C HIS A 68 -6.19 -0.95 -1.04
N THR A 69 -6.18 -2.13 -1.65
CA THR A 69 -6.28 -3.41 -0.91
C THR A 69 -5.08 -3.64 -0.01
N ASP A 70 -3.91 -3.11 -0.34
CA ASP A 70 -2.73 -3.08 0.50
C ASP A 70 -2.76 -2.06 1.64
N HIS A 71 -3.80 -1.24 1.76
CA HIS A 71 -3.94 -0.29 2.86
C HIS A 71 -5.20 -0.54 3.70
N ALA A 72 -6.23 -1.15 3.11
CA ALA A 72 -7.50 -1.39 3.80
C ALA A 72 -8.05 -2.82 3.64
N GLY A 73 -7.30 -3.73 2.99
CA GLY A 73 -7.80 -5.04 2.58
C GLY A 73 -8.25 -5.94 3.72
N GLU A 74 -7.59 -5.90 4.88
CA GLU A 74 -7.96 -6.71 6.04
C GLU A 74 -8.96 -6.03 6.97
N LEU A 75 -9.35 -4.78 6.69
CA LEU A 75 -10.21 -3.98 7.56
C LEU A 75 -11.55 -4.67 7.90
N PRO A 76 -12.33 -5.21 6.95
CA PRO A 76 -13.64 -5.73 7.31
C PRO A 76 -13.55 -7.03 8.12
N VAL A 77 -12.61 -7.94 7.79
CA VAL A 77 -12.33 -9.13 8.62
C VAL A 77 -11.88 -8.74 10.02
N LEU A 78 -10.98 -7.76 10.14
CA LEU A 78 -10.52 -7.24 11.44
C LEU A 78 -11.70 -6.77 12.29
N LEU A 79 -12.56 -5.92 11.74
CA LEU A 79 -13.71 -5.36 12.47
C LEU A 79 -14.73 -6.44 12.86
N ALA A 80 -15.00 -7.41 11.96
CA ALA A 80 -15.88 -8.53 12.27
C ALA A 80 -15.36 -9.33 13.47
N VAL A 81 -14.09 -9.74 13.45
CA VAL A 81 -13.47 -10.57 14.50
C VAL A 81 -13.40 -9.82 15.84
N GLU A 82 -12.96 -8.57 15.84
CA GLU A 82 -12.82 -7.80 17.09
C GLU A 82 -14.19 -7.47 17.69
N SER A 83 -15.22 -7.19 16.87
CA SER A 83 -16.59 -6.99 17.36
C SER A 83 -17.17 -8.22 18.05
N GLN A 84 -16.89 -9.42 17.53
CA GLN A 84 -17.30 -10.68 18.15
C GLN A 84 -16.58 -10.93 19.49
N ARG A 85 -15.40 -10.33 19.68
CA ARG A 85 -14.66 -10.33 20.95
C ARG A 85 -15.10 -9.21 21.90
N GLY A 86 -16.15 -8.46 21.56
CA GLY A 86 -16.65 -7.34 22.34
C GLY A 86 -15.79 -6.08 22.25
N ARG A 87 -14.84 -6.02 21.31
CA ARG A 87 -14.01 -4.83 21.05
C ARG A 87 -14.56 -4.07 19.85
N ARG A 88 -14.63 -2.74 19.96
CA ARG A 88 -15.02 -1.86 18.86
C ARG A 88 -13.87 -0.91 18.56
N LEU A 89 -13.11 -1.23 17.52
CA LEU A 89 -11.97 -0.40 17.10
C LEU A 89 -12.46 0.94 16.56
N SER A 90 -11.65 1.98 16.75
CA SER A 90 -11.83 3.30 16.14
C SER A 90 -11.09 3.37 14.82
N VAL A 91 -11.84 3.38 13.72
CA VAL A 91 -11.35 3.61 12.35
C VAL A 91 -11.31 5.11 12.10
N LEU A 92 -10.11 5.63 11.91
CA LEU A 92 -9.78 7.03 11.66
C LEU A 92 -9.47 7.17 10.17
N ALA A 93 -10.09 8.11 9.47
CA ALA A 93 -9.76 8.42 8.08
C ALA A 93 -10.30 9.80 7.71
N GLU A 94 -9.77 10.38 6.63
CA GLU A 94 -10.37 11.57 6.04
C GLU A 94 -11.83 11.29 5.60
N PRO A 95 -12.78 12.24 5.77
CA PRO A 95 -14.20 12.02 5.50
C PRO A 95 -14.53 11.32 4.19
N SER A 96 -13.83 11.64 3.11
CA SER A 96 -14.08 11.01 1.82
C SER A 96 -13.44 9.64 1.65
N VAL A 97 -12.27 9.39 2.26
CA VAL A 97 -11.73 8.03 2.39
C VAL A 97 -12.69 7.17 3.20
N LEU A 98 -13.20 7.69 4.33
CA LEU A 98 -14.16 7.01 5.18
C LEU A 98 -15.45 6.67 4.42
N ASN A 99 -15.92 7.57 3.56
CA ASN A 99 -17.05 7.31 2.68
C ASN A 99 -16.76 6.16 1.70
N THR A 100 -15.62 6.20 0.99
CA THR A 100 -15.19 5.14 0.07
C THR A 100 -15.08 3.79 0.79
N LEU A 101 -14.49 3.76 1.99
CA LEU A 101 -14.40 2.55 2.81
C LEU A 101 -15.78 1.98 3.15
N ARG A 102 -16.72 2.83 3.61
CA ARG A 102 -18.08 2.40 3.93
C ARG A 102 -18.83 1.86 2.72
N THR A 103 -18.70 2.53 1.57
CA THR A 103 -19.41 2.15 0.35
C THR A 103 -18.85 0.89 -0.29
N HIS A 104 -17.53 0.75 -0.34
CA HIS A 104 -16.87 -0.29 -1.15
C HIS A 104 -16.19 -1.37 -0.30
N ARG A 105 -15.38 -0.96 0.69
CA ARG A 105 -14.57 -1.91 1.48
C ARG A 105 -15.42 -2.70 2.48
N LEU A 106 -16.32 -2.02 3.16
CA LEU A 106 -17.09 -2.55 4.28
C LEU A 106 -18.46 -3.09 3.87
N HIS A 107 -18.74 -3.17 2.56
CA HIS A 107 -19.99 -3.69 2.03
C HIS A 107 -20.27 -5.12 2.50
N GLU A 108 -19.23 -5.96 2.65
CA GLU A 108 -19.42 -7.32 3.16
C GLU A 108 -19.97 -7.34 4.60
N LEU A 109 -19.58 -6.38 5.46
CA LEU A 109 -20.13 -6.27 6.81
C LEU A 109 -21.58 -5.82 6.78
N GLN A 110 -21.92 -4.87 5.91
CA GLN A 110 -23.29 -4.39 5.72
C GLN A 110 -24.21 -5.52 5.21
N SER A 111 -23.68 -6.40 4.34
CA SER A 111 -24.44 -7.53 3.78
C SER A 111 -24.89 -8.55 4.85
N THR A 112 -24.31 -8.51 6.05
CA THR A 112 -24.75 -9.33 7.19
C THR A 112 -26.07 -8.85 7.81
N GLY A 113 -26.59 -7.69 7.40
CA GLY A 113 -27.77 -7.04 7.98
C GLY A 113 -27.48 -6.23 9.24
N ARG A 114 -26.27 -6.31 9.79
CA ARG A 114 -25.81 -5.51 10.93
C ARG A 114 -25.34 -4.13 10.48
N GLN A 115 -25.55 -3.14 11.33
CA GLN A 115 -25.10 -1.77 11.10
C GLN A 115 -23.60 -1.65 11.32
N LEU A 116 -22.91 -0.83 10.52
CA LEU A 116 -21.45 -0.67 10.61
C LEU A 116 -20.98 -0.27 12.01
N HIS A 117 -21.74 0.58 12.71
CA HIS A 117 -21.37 1.01 14.06
C HIS A 117 -21.31 -0.15 15.06
N GLU A 118 -21.99 -1.27 14.81
CA GLU A 118 -21.89 -2.48 15.64
C GLU A 118 -20.53 -3.17 15.53
N PHE A 119 -19.76 -2.88 14.48
CA PHE A 119 -18.44 -3.47 14.24
C PHE A 119 -17.29 -2.56 14.71
N GLY A 120 -17.49 -1.24 14.73
CA GLY A 120 -16.47 -0.28 15.12
C GLY A 120 -17.00 1.14 15.27
N CYS A 121 -16.13 2.04 15.73
CA CYS A 121 -16.35 3.48 15.77
C CYS A 121 -15.66 4.10 14.55
N PHE A 122 -16.34 4.98 13.82
CA PHE A 122 -15.80 5.58 12.60
C PHE A 122 -15.67 7.08 12.80
N THR A 123 -14.42 7.55 12.92
CA THR A 123 -14.10 8.93 13.24
C THR A 123 -13.53 9.61 12.02
N ALA A 124 -14.21 10.66 11.56
CA ALA A 124 -13.77 11.44 10.41
C ALA A 124 -12.70 12.45 10.85
N CYS A 125 -11.52 12.36 10.23
CA CYS A 125 -10.38 13.24 10.48
C CYS A 125 -10.18 14.15 9.27
N ALA A 126 -10.80 15.34 9.27
CA ALA A 126 -10.67 16.27 8.15
C ALA A 126 -9.21 16.71 7.93
N ALA A 127 -8.81 16.80 6.66
CA ALA A 127 -7.48 17.25 6.27
C ALA A 127 -7.20 18.68 6.77
N GLY A 128 -5.96 18.92 7.20
CA GLY A 128 -5.56 20.22 7.75
C GLY A 128 -6.16 20.56 9.13
N GLN A 129 -6.92 19.65 9.76
CA GLN A 129 -7.41 19.79 11.13
C GLN A 129 -6.70 18.82 12.08
N LEU A 130 -6.30 19.31 13.25
CA LEU A 130 -5.67 18.48 14.28
C LEU A 130 -6.76 17.69 15.02
N HIS A 131 -6.58 16.37 15.14
CA HIS A 131 -7.49 15.44 15.81
C HIS A 131 -6.80 14.79 17.00
N GLU A 132 -7.29 15.07 18.20
CA GLU A 132 -6.82 14.46 19.44
C GLU A 132 -7.33 13.02 19.57
N LEU A 133 -6.41 12.09 19.83
CA LEU A 133 -6.72 10.68 20.11
C LEU A 133 -6.72 10.37 21.61
N GLY A 134 -6.27 11.31 22.44
CA GLY A 134 -6.11 11.14 23.89
C GLY A 134 -4.69 10.72 24.28
N GLY A 135 -4.41 10.76 25.59
CA GLY A 135 -3.07 10.44 26.12
C GLY A 135 -1.95 11.37 25.64
N GLY A 136 -2.29 12.52 25.04
CA GLY A 136 -1.36 13.45 24.40
C GLY A 136 -1.03 13.10 22.95
N LEU A 137 -1.60 12.03 22.38
CA LEU A 137 -1.45 11.69 20.96
C LEU A 137 -2.48 12.46 20.12
N ALA A 138 -2.03 13.09 19.04
CA ALA A 138 -2.89 13.71 18.04
C ALA A 138 -2.37 13.45 16.63
N LEU A 139 -3.24 13.60 15.63
CA LEU A 139 -2.88 13.49 14.22
C LEU A 139 -3.44 14.64 13.38
N LEU A 140 -2.76 14.97 12.29
CA LEU A 140 -3.17 15.96 11.29
C LEU A 140 -3.07 15.33 9.90
N PRO A 141 -4.20 14.96 9.27
CA PRO A 141 -4.20 14.40 7.93
C PRO A 141 -3.78 15.44 6.88
N LEU A 142 -2.96 15.02 5.94
CA LEU A 142 -2.44 15.85 4.84
C LEU A 142 -2.67 15.14 3.51
N ASN A 143 -3.10 15.87 2.49
CA ASN A 143 -3.40 15.29 1.18
C ASN A 143 -2.12 14.78 0.51
N SER A 144 -2.16 13.54 0.06
CA SER A 144 -1.08 12.88 -0.67
C SER A 144 -1.35 12.87 -2.17
N ARG A 145 -0.29 12.80 -2.97
CA ARG A 145 -0.40 12.78 -4.43
C ARG A 145 -0.56 11.35 -4.93
N HIS A 146 -1.79 10.88 -5.09
CA HIS A 146 -2.06 9.49 -5.50
C HIS A 146 -3.26 9.39 -6.46
N ALA A 147 -3.47 8.22 -7.08
CA ALA A 147 -4.53 8.00 -8.07
C ALA A 147 -5.94 8.18 -7.48
N GLU A 148 -6.11 7.71 -6.24
CA GLU A 148 -7.30 7.97 -5.45
C GLU A 148 -7.01 8.96 -4.32
N ARG A 149 -8.07 9.35 -3.61
CA ARG A 149 -7.94 10.21 -2.43
C ARG A 149 -7.12 9.48 -1.39
N CYS A 150 -5.93 10.02 -1.11
CA CYS A 150 -4.97 9.45 -0.20
C CYS A 150 -4.49 10.54 0.76
N PHE A 151 -4.37 10.19 2.03
CA PHE A 151 -3.92 11.11 3.04
C PHE A 151 -2.81 10.48 3.89
N GLY A 152 -1.63 11.10 3.84
CA GLY A 152 -0.62 10.96 4.87
C GLY A 152 -1.03 11.73 6.13
N LEU A 153 -0.13 11.82 7.11
CA LEU A 153 -0.37 12.59 8.32
C LEU A 153 0.91 13.09 8.98
N LEU A 154 0.73 14.08 9.85
CA LEU A 154 1.66 14.39 10.94
C LEU A 154 1.10 13.82 12.24
N LEU A 155 1.93 13.07 12.97
CA LEU A 155 1.65 12.65 14.34
C LEU A 155 2.27 13.63 15.33
N PHE A 156 1.54 13.91 16.40
CA PHE A 156 1.94 14.78 17.48
C PHE A 156 1.93 14.03 18.80
N TRP A 157 2.89 14.35 19.67
CA TRP A 157 2.89 13.92 21.07
C TRP A 157 3.01 15.14 21.97
N GLN A 158 2.01 15.36 22.83
CA GLN A 158 1.93 16.50 23.72
C GLN A 158 2.08 17.83 22.96
N GLY A 159 1.43 17.93 21.81
CA GLY A 159 1.46 19.11 20.93
C GLY A 159 2.74 19.28 20.11
N GLN A 160 3.69 18.35 20.19
CA GLN A 160 4.96 18.41 19.46
C GLN A 160 4.96 17.46 18.26
N PRO A 161 5.36 17.90 17.05
CA PRO A 161 5.51 17.02 15.89
C PRO A 161 6.48 15.88 16.19
N LEU A 162 6.05 14.66 15.91
CA LEU A 162 6.78 13.43 16.21
C LEU A 162 7.20 12.69 14.93
N LEU A 163 6.27 12.57 13.98
CA LEU A 163 6.44 11.79 12.77
C LEU A 163 5.65 12.41 11.63
N GLY A 164 6.27 12.60 10.47
CA GLY A 164 5.57 12.81 9.20
C GLY A 164 5.50 11.49 8.44
N TRP A 165 4.33 11.13 7.92
CA TRP A 165 4.14 9.94 7.10
C TRP A 165 3.37 10.31 5.83
N SER A 166 3.90 9.94 4.66
CA SER A 166 3.30 10.34 3.38
C SER A 166 2.14 9.47 2.92
N ALA A 167 1.92 8.29 3.50
CA ALA A 167 1.17 7.21 2.86
C ALA A 167 1.66 6.98 1.41
N ASP A 168 0.84 6.44 0.51
CA ASP A 168 1.21 6.34 -0.90
C ASP A 168 1.16 7.72 -1.54
N SER A 169 2.29 8.15 -2.11
CA SER A 169 2.40 9.49 -2.68
C SER A 169 3.50 9.60 -3.73
N GLY A 170 3.13 10.17 -4.87
CA GLY A 170 4.04 10.74 -5.85
C GLY A 170 4.88 11.84 -5.22
N TYR A 171 5.93 12.25 -5.93
CA TYR A 171 6.72 13.39 -5.49
C TYR A 171 5.86 14.65 -5.40
N ASP A 172 5.77 15.19 -4.19
CA ASP A 172 5.02 16.41 -3.86
C ASP A 172 5.82 17.23 -2.85
N ALA A 173 6.46 18.29 -3.34
CA ALA A 173 7.30 19.15 -2.52
C ALA A 173 6.50 19.88 -1.42
N ALA A 174 5.23 20.20 -1.65
CA ALA A 174 4.40 20.90 -0.68
C ALA A 174 4.04 19.97 0.48
N LEU A 175 3.60 18.75 0.18
CA LEU A 175 3.39 17.71 1.20
C LEU A 175 4.67 17.47 1.99
N TYR A 176 5.79 17.28 1.32
CA TYR A 176 7.07 16.97 1.97
C TYR A 176 7.59 18.10 2.84
N THR A 177 7.41 19.36 2.42
CA THR A 177 7.69 20.53 3.24
C THR A 177 6.82 20.51 4.50
N ALA A 178 5.51 20.25 4.36
CA ALA A 178 4.61 20.18 5.51
C ALA A 178 5.01 19.03 6.46
N LEU A 179 5.37 17.86 5.94
CA LEU A 179 5.81 16.72 6.75
C LEU A 179 7.15 17.00 7.47
N SER A 180 8.05 17.78 6.85
CA SER A 180 9.41 18.07 7.35
C SER A 180 9.48 18.86 8.66
N VAL A 181 8.34 19.32 9.19
CA VAL A 181 8.27 19.88 10.55
C VAL A 181 8.51 18.82 11.63
N ALA A 182 8.30 17.54 11.31
CA ALA A 182 8.58 16.43 12.20
C ALA A 182 10.04 15.98 12.08
N PRO A 183 10.71 15.61 13.19
CA PRO A 183 12.11 15.15 13.16
C PRO A 183 12.35 13.85 12.39
N MET A 184 11.27 13.12 12.07
CA MET A 184 11.30 11.83 11.42
C MET A 184 10.24 11.78 10.33
N LEU A 185 10.64 11.32 9.16
CA LEU A 185 9.79 11.20 7.99
C LEU A 185 9.75 9.75 7.53
N LEU A 186 8.56 9.22 7.33
CA LEU A 186 8.31 7.98 6.61
C LEU A 186 7.77 8.35 5.24
N LEU A 187 8.55 8.15 4.19
CA LEU A 187 8.18 8.51 2.83
C LEU A 187 8.04 7.26 1.95
N ASP A 188 6.96 7.18 1.20
CA ASP A 188 6.80 6.21 0.11
C ASP A 188 7.85 6.50 -0.96
N GLY A 189 8.54 5.43 -1.39
CA GLY A 189 9.61 5.51 -2.36
C GLY A 189 9.74 4.22 -3.14
N ARG A 190 9.93 4.34 -4.45
CA ARG A 190 10.11 3.23 -5.40
C ARG A 190 11.45 3.38 -6.13
N PRO A 191 11.99 2.28 -6.70
CA PRO A 191 13.17 2.37 -7.57
C PRO A 191 13.03 3.40 -8.68
N LYS A 192 11.85 3.41 -9.32
CA LYS A 192 11.46 4.40 -10.32
C LYS A 192 10.18 5.09 -9.89
N GLY A 193 10.24 6.41 -9.76
CA GLY A 193 9.08 7.23 -9.44
C GLY A 193 8.02 7.24 -10.55
N THR A 194 6.78 7.45 -10.14
CA THR A 194 5.60 7.62 -10.99
C THR A 194 4.84 8.89 -10.57
N SER A 195 3.68 9.15 -11.18
CA SER A 195 2.76 10.19 -10.72
C SER A 195 2.17 9.90 -9.33
N GLU A 196 2.24 8.65 -8.89
CA GLU A 196 1.53 8.10 -7.73
C GLU A 196 2.46 7.67 -6.60
N HIS A 197 3.74 7.47 -6.90
CA HIS A 197 4.78 7.09 -5.94
C HIS A 197 6.09 7.81 -6.24
N ALA A 198 6.74 8.38 -5.23
CA ALA A 198 8.04 9.04 -5.44
C ALA A 198 9.15 8.04 -5.77
N GLY A 199 10.11 8.47 -6.58
CA GLY A 199 11.32 7.70 -6.87
C GLY A 199 12.44 7.99 -5.87
N PHE A 200 13.31 7.02 -5.58
CA PHE A 200 14.47 7.22 -4.70
C PHE A 200 15.34 8.41 -5.13
N ALA A 201 15.57 8.59 -6.43
CA ALA A 201 16.34 9.72 -6.95
C ALA A 201 15.68 11.08 -6.63
N GLN A 202 14.35 11.17 -6.67
CA GLN A 202 13.62 12.39 -6.34
C GLN A 202 13.71 12.70 -4.85
N LEU A 203 13.56 11.68 -3.99
CA LEU A 203 13.70 11.82 -2.55
C LEU A 203 15.14 12.20 -2.15
N ALA A 204 16.15 11.58 -2.78
CA ALA A 204 17.55 11.90 -2.52
C ALA A 204 17.91 13.32 -2.98
N ALA A 205 17.38 13.76 -4.13
CA ALA A 205 17.54 15.14 -4.60
C ALA A 205 16.90 16.15 -3.62
N ALA A 206 15.69 15.86 -3.14
CA ALA A 206 15.02 16.67 -2.12
C ALA A 206 15.80 16.74 -0.80
N ALA A 207 16.37 15.61 -0.35
CA ALA A 207 17.24 15.61 0.82
C ALA A 207 18.50 16.47 0.60
N SER A 208 19.12 16.36 -0.58
CA SER A 208 20.34 17.10 -0.94
C SER A 208 20.11 18.60 -1.08
N CYS A 209 18.92 19.04 -1.49
CA CYS A 209 18.56 20.45 -1.54
C CYS A 209 18.06 21.01 -0.19
N GLY A 210 18.06 20.19 0.86
CA GLY A 210 17.67 20.61 2.21
C GLY A 210 16.16 20.67 2.44
N LEU A 211 15.32 20.09 1.56
CA LEU A 211 13.86 20.11 1.70
C LEU A 211 13.40 19.56 3.05
N PHE A 212 14.10 18.55 3.56
CA PHE A 212 13.75 17.89 4.82
C PHE A 212 14.41 18.51 6.06
N GLY A 213 15.21 19.56 5.88
CA GLY A 213 15.95 20.21 6.97
C GLY A 213 16.80 19.22 7.77
N SER A 214 16.52 19.10 9.07
CA SER A 214 17.21 18.16 9.98
C SER A 214 16.51 16.81 10.14
N SER A 215 15.42 16.58 9.42
CA SER A 215 14.59 15.40 9.57
C SER A 215 15.29 14.15 9.04
N LYS A 216 15.13 13.03 9.74
CA LYS A 216 15.61 11.73 9.26
C LYS A 216 14.61 11.12 8.30
N VAL A 217 15.05 10.84 7.08
CA VAL A 217 14.20 10.29 6.02
C VAL A 217 14.29 8.77 6.00
N HIS A 218 13.17 8.12 6.29
CA HIS A 218 13.00 6.69 6.20
C HIS A 218 12.10 6.34 5.02
N VAL A 219 12.55 5.44 4.16
CA VAL A 219 11.84 5.06 2.92
C VAL A 219 11.19 3.69 3.08
N TYR A 220 9.93 3.60 2.64
CA TYR A 220 9.16 2.35 2.57
C TYR A 220 8.41 2.27 1.22
N GLY A 221 7.59 1.24 1.05
CA GLY A 221 6.72 1.11 -0.12
C GLY A 221 7.43 0.49 -1.32
N TYR A 222 8.75 0.37 -1.33
CA TYR A 222 9.51 -0.12 -2.48
C TYR A 222 9.17 -1.53 -3.00
N GLY A 223 8.37 -2.32 -2.28
CA GLY A 223 7.93 -3.65 -2.72
C GLY A 223 8.70 -4.76 -2.02
N THR A 224 9.61 -5.42 -2.72
CA THR A 224 10.39 -6.55 -2.17
C THR A 224 11.70 -6.09 -1.57
N ALA A 225 12.38 -6.97 -0.81
CA ALA A 225 13.66 -6.62 -0.20
C ALA A 225 14.73 -6.20 -1.23
N GLY A 226 14.67 -6.77 -2.44
CA GLY A 226 15.56 -6.47 -3.56
C GLY A 226 15.31 -5.12 -4.23
N ASP A 227 14.13 -4.53 -4.03
CA ASP A 227 13.77 -3.22 -4.58
C ASP A 227 14.16 -2.06 -3.65
N ALA A 228 14.74 -2.35 -2.50
CA ALA A 228 15.15 -1.33 -1.55
C ALA A 228 16.24 -0.40 -2.10
N PRO A 229 16.27 0.86 -1.66
CA PRO A 229 17.34 1.78 -2.07
C PRO A 229 18.69 1.28 -1.56
N ASP A 230 19.68 1.25 -2.45
CA ASP A 230 21.07 1.00 -2.07
C ASP A 230 21.62 2.19 -1.29
N ALA A 231 22.09 1.94 -0.06
CA ALA A 231 22.63 2.98 0.82
C ALA A 231 23.90 3.64 0.24
N SER A 232 24.66 2.94 -0.62
CA SER A 232 25.81 3.52 -1.31
C SER A 232 25.39 4.51 -2.39
N GLN A 233 24.25 4.28 -3.04
CA GLN A 233 23.69 5.15 -4.07
C GLN A 233 22.90 6.33 -3.46
N TYR A 234 22.21 6.09 -2.35
CA TYR A 234 21.32 7.06 -1.70
C TYR A 234 21.62 7.21 -0.20
N PRO A 235 22.78 7.77 0.18
CA PRO A 235 23.24 7.82 1.58
C PRO A 235 22.34 8.65 2.51
N ALA A 236 21.50 9.54 1.94
CA ALA A 236 20.55 10.34 2.71
C ALA A 236 19.23 9.60 3.04
N LEU A 237 19.00 8.41 2.46
CA LEU A 237 17.76 7.65 2.61
C LEU A 237 17.98 6.42 3.48
N HIS A 238 17.21 6.30 4.56
CA HIS A 238 17.23 5.11 5.41
C HIS A 238 16.15 4.12 4.96
N CYS A 239 16.55 2.98 4.40
CA CYS A 239 15.59 1.94 4.03
C CYS A 239 14.95 1.29 5.28
N LEU A 240 13.62 1.31 5.38
CA LEU A 240 12.92 0.51 6.38
C LEU A 240 12.79 -0.93 5.94
N ARG A 241 12.88 -1.86 6.90
CA ARG A 241 12.60 -3.28 6.72
C ARG A 241 11.47 -3.72 7.66
N PRO A 242 10.66 -4.73 7.32
CA PRO A 242 9.74 -5.35 8.26
C PRO A 242 10.45 -5.72 9.57
N GLY A 243 9.84 -5.37 10.71
CA GLY A 243 10.39 -5.53 12.06
C GLY A 243 11.31 -4.39 12.52
N SER A 244 11.69 -3.46 11.64
CA SER A 244 12.48 -2.28 12.05
C SER A 244 11.70 -1.46 13.07
N THR A 245 12.37 -1.06 14.15
CA THR A 245 11.79 -0.20 15.18
C THR A 245 12.55 1.13 15.21
N ILE A 246 11.84 2.24 15.13
CA ILE A 246 12.42 3.58 15.22
C ILE A 246 11.95 4.23 16.52
N GLN A 247 12.90 4.65 17.34
CA GLN A 247 12.59 5.41 18.55
C GLN A 247 12.18 6.83 18.17
N LEU A 248 10.99 7.23 18.61
CA LEU A 248 10.45 8.56 18.36
C LEU A 248 10.82 9.45 19.54
N MET A 249 11.62 10.48 19.29
CA MET A 249 12.00 11.46 20.31
C MET A 249 11.44 12.82 19.88
N PRO A 250 10.68 13.53 20.73
CA PRO A 250 10.31 14.91 20.47
C PRO A 250 11.56 15.76 20.26
N SER A 251 11.54 16.65 19.27
CA SER A 251 12.66 17.57 19.00
C SER A 251 12.95 18.43 20.22
N ALA A 252 14.16 18.31 20.79
CA ALA A 252 14.59 19.13 21.93
C ALA A 252 14.48 20.64 21.64
N HIS A 253 14.68 21.05 20.38
CA HIS A 253 14.60 22.44 19.94
C HIS A 253 13.21 23.05 19.96
N HIS A 254 12.13 22.26 19.96
CA HIS A 254 10.76 22.79 19.95
C HIS A 254 10.14 22.94 21.35
N GLN A 255 10.85 22.58 22.43
CA GLN A 255 10.35 22.75 23.79
C GLN A 255 10.12 24.23 24.19
N GLN A 256 10.63 25.19 23.41
CA GLN A 256 10.50 26.62 23.71
C GLN A 256 9.40 27.35 22.92
N GLN A 257 8.88 26.77 21.82
CA GLN A 257 7.77 27.38 21.07
C GLN A 257 6.45 26.83 21.56
N GLN A 258 5.46 27.70 21.79
CA GLN A 258 4.15 27.25 22.28
C GLN A 258 3.49 26.33 21.22
N PRO A 259 2.99 25.14 21.60
CA PRO A 259 2.38 24.19 20.67
C PRO A 259 1.27 24.77 19.79
N GLN A 260 0.56 25.78 20.30
CA GLN A 260 -0.51 26.47 19.59
C GLN A 260 0.00 27.27 18.39
N GLU A 261 1.18 27.91 18.50
CA GLU A 261 1.76 28.69 17.40
C GLU A 261 2.29 27.78 16.29
N ALA A 262 2.94 26.67 16.66
CA ALA A 262 3.40 25.68 15.68
C ALA A 262 2.21 25.06 14.92
N THR A 263 1.13 24.73 15.63
CA THR A 263 -0.08 24.19 15.02
C THR A 263 -0.76 25.22 14.12
N ALA A 264 -0.87 26.48 14.56
CA ALA A 264 -1.46 27.55 13.75
C ALA A 264 -0.63 27.86 12.50
N ALA A 265 0.71 27.93 12.62
CA ALA A 265 1.61 28.13 11.50
C ALA A 265 1.51 26.99 10.48
N LEU A 266 1.42 25.76 10.97
CA LEU A 266 1.25 24.59 10.12
C LEU A 266 -0.13 24.57 9.44
N GLN A 267 -1.21 24.89 10.17
CA GLN A 267 -2.55 25.03 9.60
C GLN A 267 -2.58 26.13 8.54
N LEU A 268 -1.91 27.25 8.78
CA LEU A 268 -1.78 28.34 7.82
C LEU A 268 -0.99 27.89 6.59
N ALA A 269 0.11 27.16 6.77
CA ALA A 269 0.92 26.62 5.68
C ALA A 269 0.16 25.58 4.85
N VAL A 270 -0.68 24.76 5.47
CA VAL A 270 -1.54 23.78 4.79
C VAL A 270 -2.72 24.44 4.08
N GLN A 271 -3.23 25.56 4.60
CA GLN A 271 -4.32 26.32 3.99
C GLN A 271 -3.88 27.25 2.86
N GLN A 272 -2.60 27.63 2.81
CA GLN A 272 -2.11 28.39 1.68
C GLN A 272 -2.15 27.50 0.43
N PRO A 273 -2.83 27.93 -0.65
CA PRO A 273 -2.74 27.21 -1.90
C PRO A 273 -1.26 27.11 -2.27
N ALA A 274 -0.78 25.88 -2.48
CA ALA A 274 0.60 25.65 -2.85
C ALA A 274 0.99 26.67 -3.93
N VAL A 275 2.11 27.38 -3.70
CA VAL A 275 2.75 28.23 -4.72
C VAL A 275 2.63 27.49 -6.04
N SER A 276 1.97 28.11 -7.03
CA SER A 276 1.26 27.41 -8.11
C SER A 276 1.97 26.14 -8.54
N ALA A 277 1.25 25.01 -8.60
CA ALA A 277 1.80 23.69 -8.92
C ALA A 277 2.79 23.71 -10.10
N ASP A 278 2.65 24.65 -11.02
CA ASP A 278 3.57 24.95 -12.12
C ASP A 278 5.01 25.26 -11.69
N THR A 279 5.25 26.00 -10.61
CA THR A 279 6.61 26.33 -10.14
C THR A 279 7.31 25.16 -9.47
N ALA A 280 6.60 24.40 -8.63
CA ALA A 280 7.13 23.17 -8.04
C ALA A 280 7.34 22.09 -9.11
N ALA A 281 6.43 21.98 -10.08
CA ALA A 281 6.57 21.08 -11.22
C ALA A 281 7.76 21.47 -12.12
N ALA A 282 8.00 22.77 -12.35
CA ALA A 282 9.16 23.24 -13.09
C ALA A 282 10.48 22.91 -12.38
N ALA A 283 10.55 23.09 -11.05
CA ALA A 283 11.73 22.72 -10.26
C ALA A 283 11.97 21.20 -10.26
N ALA A 284 10.90 20.39 -10.12
CA ALA A 284 10.99 18.94 -10.18
C ALA A 284 11.38 18.44 -11.58
N ALA A 285 10.85 19.05 -12.64
CA ALA A 285 11.21 18.77 -14.02
C ALA A 285 12.67 19.12 -14.31
N ALA A 286 13.15 20.27 -13.79
CA ALA A 286 14.55 20.66 -13.89
C ALA A 286 15.48 19.68 -13.14
N ALA A 287 15.10 19.25 -11.94
CA ALA A 287 15.85 18.25 -11.18
C ALA A 287 15.87 16.87 -11.88
N ALA A 288 14.74 16.45 -12.45
CA ALA A 288 14.64 15.21 -13.22
C ALA A 288 15.48 15.27 -14.51
N ALA A 289 15.46 16.41 -15.20
CA ALA A 289 16.31 16.65 -16.37
C ALA A 289 17.80 16.60 -16.00
N ALA A 290 18.20 17.25 -14.91
CA ALA A 290 19.57 17.20 -14.41
C ALA A 290 20.01 15.77 -14.01
N ALA A 291 19.12 15.00 -13.38
CA ALA A 291 19.40 13.61 -13.03
C ALA A 291 19.51 12.70 -14.28
N ALA A 292 18.67 12.91 -15.29
CA ALA A 292 18.75 12.21 -16.57
C ALA A 292 20.05 12.54 -17.31
N GLU A 293 20.45 13.81 -17.32
CA GLU A 293 21.72 14.26 -17.91
C GLU A 293 22.93 13.66 -17.19
N ALA A 294 22.92 13.64 -15.85
CA ALA A 294 23.97 13.01 -15.05
C ALA A 294 24.08 11.49 -15.33
N THR A 295 22.94 10.81 -15.49
CA THR A 295 22.89 9.37 -15.84
C THR A 295 23.44 9.12 -17.24
N ALA A 296 23.06 9.95 -18.22
CA ALA A 296 23.56 9.87 -19.58
C ALA A 296 25.08 10.13 -19.63
N ALA A 297 25.57 11.11 -18.87
CA ALA A 297 27.00 11.40 -18.75
C ALA A 297 27.78 10.23 -18.12
N ALA A 298 27.24 9.58 -17.08
CA ALA A 298 27.84 8.41 -16.48
C ALA A 298 27.90 7.21 -17.46
N ALA A 299 26.83 6.97 -18.22
CA ALA A 299 26.80 5.93 -19.25
C ALA A 299 27.82 6.20 -20.37
N ALA A 300 27.93 7.46 -20.82
CA ALA A 300 28.91 7.86 -21.82
C ALA A 300 30.36 7.67 -21.32
N ALA A 301 30.64 8.02 -20.06
CA ALA A 301 31.94 7.80 -19.44
C ALA A 301 32.29 6.31 -19.33
N ALA A 302 31.31 5.45 -19.00
CA ALA A 302 31.50 4.01 -18.96
C ALA A 302 31.80 3.43 -20.36
N MET A 303 31.08 3.88 -21.40
CA MET A 303 31.36 3.46 -22.79
C MET A 303 32.75 3.93 -23.26
N ALA A 304 33.16 5.15 -22.91
CA ALA A 304 34.48 5.66 -23.22
C ALA A 304 35.59 4.85 -22.51
N ALA A 305 35.37 4.43 -21.26
CA ALA A 305 36.30 3.57 -20.53
C ALA A 305 36.45 2.17 -21.17
N VAL A 306 35.35 1.59 -21.67
CA VAL A 306 35.39 0.32 -22.43
C VAL A 306 36.15 0.49 -23.75
N ALA A 307 35.99 1.62 -24.44
CA ALA A 307 36.71 1.94 -25.67
C ALA A 307 38.22 2.19 -25.46
N GLN A 308 38.63 2.53 -24.23
CA GLN A 308 40.02 2.75 -23.86
C GLN A 308 40.72 1.49 -23.31
N VAL A 309 40.04 0.35 -23.24
CA VAL A 309 40.73 -0.93 -22.98
C VAL A 309 41.69 -1.17 -24.15
N PRO A 310 43.02 -1.15 -23.91
CA PRO A 310 43.96 -1.24 -24.99
C PRO A 310 43.82 -2.61 -25.67
N ALA A 311 43.88 -2.61 -27.00
CA ALA A 311 43.96 -3.79 -27.86
C ALA A 311 45.28 -4.60 -27.68
N ALA A 312 45.84 -4.61 -26.46
CA ALA A 312 47.04 -5.37 -26.10
C ALA A 312 46.74 -6.84 -25.80
N ALA A 313 45.47 -7.26 -25.73
CA ALA A 313 45.09 -8.67 -25.55
C ALA A 313 44.92 -9.45 -26.87
N ALA A 314 44.98 -8.79 -28.04
CA ALA A 314 44.84 -9.46 -29.34
C ALA A 314 46.16 -9.92 -29.99
N ALA A 315 47.31 -9.67 -29.34
CA ALA A 315 48.63 -9.99 -29.88
C ALA A 315 49.31 -11.23 -29.23
N ALA A 316 48.60 -12.00 -28.41
CA ALA A 316 49.15 -13.18 -27.71
C ALA A 316 48.60 -14.54 -28.21
N ALA A 317 47.92 -14.58 -29.36
CA ALA A 317 47.36 -15.82 -29.93
C ALA A 317 47.76 -16.00 -31.40
N GLY A 318 49.06 -15.96 -31.68
CA GLY A 318 49.64 -16.20 -33.00
C GLY A 318 50.93 -16.99 -32.90
N GLY A 319 50.83 -18.26 -32.51
CA GLY A 319 51.98 -19.16 -32.37
C GLY A 319 51.52 -20.61 -32.38
N ALA A 320 51.11 -21.10 -33.55
CA ALA A 320 50.95 -22.52 -33.82
C ALA A 320 52.25 -23.03 -34.46
N ALA A 321 52.93 -23.95 -33.78
CA ALA A 321 53.88 -24.88 -34.41
C ALA A 321 53.90 -26.19 -33.61
N ASP A 322 53.55 -27.26 -34.33
CA ASP A 322 53.90 -28.67 -34.17
C ASP A 322 53.89 -29.32 -32.78
N LEU A 323 52.94 -30.23 -32.60
CA LEU A 323 53.15 -31.46 -31.85
C LEU A 323 52.29 -32.60 -32.44
N ASP A 324 52.98 -33.47 -33.18
CA ASP A 324 52.58 -34.84 -33.51
C ASP A 324 52.24 -35.63 -32.23
N VAL A 325 51.02 -36.15 -32.09
CA VAL A 325 50.75 -37.40 -31.33
C VAL A 325 49.53 -38.14 -31.90
N ALA A 326 49.85 -39.29 -32.48
CA ALA A 326 49.18 -40.60 -32.48
C ALA A 326 47.64 -40.75 -32.38
N MET A 327 47.15 -41.47 -33.38
CA MET A 327 46.00 -42.39 -33.43
C MET A 327 45.55 -42.99 -32.08
N GLN A 328 44.23 -43.07 -31.88
CA GLN A 328 43.55 -44.32 -31.50
C GLN A 328 42.05 -44.27 -31.81
N ASP A 329 41.53 -45.46 -32.09
CA ASP A 329 40.33 -45.78 -32.86
C ASP A 329 38.98 -45.79 -32.11
N MET A 330 37.91 -45.75 -32.93
CA MET A 330 36.61 -46.46 -32.80
C MET A 330 35.46 -45.90 -31.91
N PRO A 331 34.19 -46.23 -32.22
CA PRO A 331 33.55 -46.18 -33.53
C PRO A 331 32.15 -45.51 -33.50
N ALA A 332 31.65 -45.28 -34.72
CA ALA A 332 30.31 -44.83 -35.05
C ALA A 332 29.26 -45.94 -34.89
N ASP A 333 28.03 -45.51 -34.61
CA ASP A 333 26.78 -46.04 -35.14
C ASP A 333 25.81 -44.83 -35.15
N GLY A 334 25.05 -44.47 -36.18
CA GLY A 334 24.72 -45.18 -37.40
C GLY A 334 23.25 -44.88 -37.73
N ALA A 335 23.04 -44.05 -38.76
CA ALA A 335 21.83 -43.95 -39.59
C ALA A 335 20.51 -43.47 -38.91
N GLN A 336 19.55 -42.81 -39.57
CA GLN A 336 19.20 -42.89 -40.98
C GLN A 336 18.32 -41.68 -41.38
N GLN A 337 18.62 -41.10 -42.53
CA GLN A 337 17.80 -40.12 -43.25
C GLN A 337 16.56 -40.78 -43.87
N ALA A 338 15.47 -40.01 -44.02
CA ALA A 338 14.62 -40.08 -45.21
C ALA A 338 13.95 -38.71 -45.45
N ALA A 339 13.99 -38.30 -46.72
CA ALA A 339 13.55 -37.02 -47.27
C ALA A 339 12.16 -37.13 -47.94
N ALA A 340 11.76 -36.02 -48.57
CA ALA A 340 10.64 -35.80 -49.52
C ALA A 340 9.29 -35.41 -48.87
N ALA A 341 8.42 -34.58 -49.45
CA ALA A 341 8.43 -33.68 -50.61
C ALA A 341 7.20 -32.74 -50.47
N ALA A 342 7.13 -31.67 -51.26
CA ALA A 342 6.10 -30.64 -51.21
C ALA A 342 4.92 -30.84 -52.20
N SER A 343 3.71 -30.48 -51.73
CA SER A 343 2.51 -29.92 -52.42
C SER A 343 1.71 -30.78 -53.44
N PRO A 344 0.41 -30.47 -53.76
CA PRO A 344 -0.38 -29.24 -53.52
C PRO A 344 -1.87 -29.38 -53.07
N VAL A 345 -2.45 -28.22 -52.69
CA VAL A 345 -3.84 -27.70 -52.71
C VAL A 345 -5.03 -28.64 -52.99
N ALA A 346 -6.05 -28.61 -52.10
CA ALA A 346 -7.48 -28.62 -52.45
C ALA A 346 -8.34 -28.03 -51.32
N ALA A 347 -9.31 -27.19 -51.70
CA ALA A 347 -10.31 -26.53 -50.85
C ALA A 347 -11.50 -27.44 -50.55
N ALA A 348 -12.11 -27.34 -49.36
CA ALA A 348 -13.57 -27.46 -49.17
C ALA A 348 -13.99 -27.20 -47.70
N ALA A 349 -15.02 -26.36 -47.60
CA ALA A 349 -16.17 -26.40 -46.68
C ALA A 349 -15.95 -26.41 -45.16
N GLY A 350 -16.39 -25.32 -44.53
CA GLY A 350 -16.58 -25.20 -43.10
C GLY A 350 -17.69 -26.09 -42.54
N GLY A 351 -17.42 -26.63 -41.37
CA GLY A 351 -18.40 -27.24 -40.47
C GLY A 351 -17.96 -26.97 -39.04
N CYS A 352 -18.77 -26.23 -38.27
CA CYS A 352 -18.58 -26.05 -36.85
C CYS A 352 -18.86 -27.39 -36.13
N ASN A 353 -17.81 -28.06 -35.65
CA ASN A 353 -17.97 -29.14 -34.68
C ASN A 353 -17.90 -28.55 -33.27
N ALA A 354 -19.03 -28.53 -32.58
CA ALA A 354 -19.08 -28.27 -31.15
C ALA A 354 -18.56 -29.50 -30.40
N HIS A 355 -17.37 -29.39 -29.81
CA HIS A 355 -16.90 -30.38 -28.84
C HIS A 355 -17.56 -30.10 -27.48
N VAL A 356 -18.52 -30.95 -27.11
CA VAL A 356 -19.03 -31.04 -25.74
C VAL A 356 -17.99 -31.78 -24.91
N MET A 357 -17.27 -31.06 -24.06
CA MET A 357 -16.41 -31.66 -23.04
C MET A 357 -17.26 -31.96 -21.80
N HIS A 358 -17.59 -33.23 -21.58
CA HIS A 358 -18.10 -33.69 -20.30
C HIS A 358 -16.92 -33.84 -19.33
N VAL A 359 -16.76 -32.87 -18.42
CA VAL A 359 -15.88 -33.02 -17.27
C VAL A 359 -16.69 -33.66 -16.14
N ALA A 360 -16.40 -34.92 -15.85
CA ALA A 360 -16.91 -35.59 -14.66
C ALA A 360 -16.13 -35.09 -13.43
N ALA A 361 -16.82 -34.40 -12.52
CA ALA A 361 -16.28 -34.03 -11.21
C ALA A 361 -16.57 -35.16 -10.20
N PRO A 362 -15.56 -35.71 -9.50
CA PRO A 362 -15.81 -36.69 -8.45
C PRO A 362 -16.24 -36.01 -7.14
N HIS A 363 -17.45 -36.37 -6.71
CA HIS A 363 -17.94 -36.52 -5.32
C HIS A 363 -17.55 -35.47 -4.27
N CYS A 364 -18.46 -34.50 -4.07
CA CYS A 364 -18.64 -33.82 -2.78
C CYS A 364 -19.99 -34.26 -2.19
N GLY A 365 -19.96 -35.12 -1.18
CA GLY A 365 -21.17 -35.52 -0.45
C GLY A 365 -21.66 -34.38 0.44
N TRP A 366 -22.86 -33.87 0.16
CA TRP A 366 -23.65 -33.07 1.10
C TRP A 366 -24.96 -33.80 1.37
N ALA A 367 -25.26 -34.00 2.65
CA ALA A 367 -26.51 -34.58 3.12
C ALA A 367 -27.69 -33.60 2.92
N PRO A 368 -28.90 -34.08 2.61
CA PRO A 368 -30.01 -33.22 2.20
C PRO A 368 -30.77 -32.64 3.41
N GLY A 369 -30.76 -31.32 3.52
CA GLY A 369 -31.67 -30.54 4.38
C GLY A 369 -32.47 -29.57 3.51
N LYS A 370 -33.80 -29.76 3.46
CA LYS A 370 -34.78 -29.08 2.61
C LYS A 370 -34.70 -27.54 2.65
N VAL A 371 -34.70 -26.92 1.47
CA VAL A 371 -35.37 -25.64 1.22
C VAL A 371 -36.26 -25.83 -0.01
N THR A 372 -37.57 -25.64 0.16
CA THR A 372 -38.59 -25.74 -0.87
C THR A 372 -38.80 -24.40 -1.58
N SER A 373 -39.07 -24.53 -2.89
CA SER A 373 -39.62 -23.59 -3.88
C SER A 373 -38.75 -22.42 -4.37
N CYS A 374 -38.20 -22.60 -5.57
CA CYS A 374 -38.01 -21.52 -6.55
C CYS A 374 -39.16 -21.63 -7.57
N HIS A 375 -39.91 -20.55 -7.75
CA HIS A 375 -40.79 -20.37 -8.90
C HIS A 375 -39.94 -19.92 -10.10
N ALA A 376 -40.08 -20.64 -11.20
CA ALA A 376 -39.59 -20.24 -12.51
C ALA A 376 -40.71 -19.47 -13.22
N GLU A 377 -40.43 -18.25 -13.68
CA GLU A 377 -41.20 -17.63 -14.76
C GLU A 377 -40.24 -17.02 -15.79
N ASP A 378 -40.47 -17.44 -17.02
CA ASP A 378 -39.85 -17.00 -18.25
C ASP A 378 -40.25 -15.55 -18.59
N HIS A 379 -39.30 -14.71 -19.00
CA HIS A 379 -39.61 -13.56 -19.84
C HIS A 379 -38.49 -13.27 -20.83
N ALA A 380 -38.80 -13.50 -22.11
CA ALA A 380 -38.07 -12.99 -23.26
C ALA A 380 -38.94 -11.99 -24.03
N ALA A 381 -38.26 -10.98 -24.59
CA ALA A 381 -38.62 -10.11 -25.71
C ALA A 381 -39.81 -9.13 -25.57
N ALA A 382 -39.48 -7.84 -25.54
CA ALA A 382 -39.95 -6.84 -26.52
C ALA A 382 -39.44 -5.45 -26.14
N TRP A 383 -38.77 -4.74 -27.06
CA TRP A 383 -39.10 -3.35 -27.37
C TRP A 383 -38.53 -2.92 -28.72
N TYR A 384 -39.41 -2.31 -29.51
CA TYR A 384 -39.30 -1.98 -30.93
C TYR A 384 -38.59 -0.64 -31.14
N ALA A 385 -37.79 -0.57 -32.21
CA ALA A 385 -37.47 0.66 -32.91
C ALA A 385 -38.56 0.94 -33.97
N SER A 386 -38.95 2.20 -34.17
CA SER A 386 -39.62 2.62 -35.40
C SER A 386 -39.08 3.95 -35.90
N THR A 387 -38.65 3.92 -37.16
CA THR A 387 -38.35 5.04 -38.04
C THR A 387 -39.47 5.19 -39.06
N ALA A 388 -39.89 6.43 -39.38
CA ALA A 388 -39.88 7.00 -40.74
C ALA A 388 -40.92 8.12 -40.95
N ALA A 389 -40.39 9.29 -41.35
CA ALA A 389 -40.82 10.23 -42.40
C ALA A 389 -42.32 10.55 -42.62
N ALA A 390 -42.68 11.84 -42.64
CA ALA A 390 -42.60 12.71 -43.85
C ALA A 390 -43.42 14.01 -43.73
N ALA A 391 -42.87 15.07 -44.34
CA ALA A 391 -43.52 16.14 -45.11
C ALA A 391 -44.13 17.41 -44.44
N GLY A 392 -43.68 18.57 -44.97
CA GLY A 392 -44.48 19.77 -45.28
C GLY A 392 -44.41 20.90 -44.24
N CYS A 393 -43.53 21.90 -44.35
CA CYS A 393 -43.54 23.10 -45.22
C CYS A 393 -44.49 24.26 -44.78
N VAL A 394 -43.86 25.45 -44.65
CA VAL A 394 -44.31 26.82 -44.98
C VAL A 394 -44.65 27.82 -43.83
N ALA A 395 -43.84 28.90 -43.84
CA ALA A 395 -44.08 30.33 -43.54
C ALA A 395 -44.40 30.79 -42.10
N ALA A 396 -44.17 32.05 -41.71
CA ALA A 396 -43.25 33.17 -42.01
C ALA A 396 -43.87 34.39 -41.29
N ASP A 397 -43.03 35.36 -40.93
CA ASP A 397 -43.32 36.77 -40.60
C ASP A 397 -44.08 37.06 -39.30
N GLY A 398 -43.51 37.79 -38.36
CA GLY A 398 -43.42 39.26 -38.32
C GLY A 398 -44.18 39.70 -37.05
N THR A 399 -43.93 40.76 -36.28
CA THR A 399 -43.22 42.04 -36.43
C THR A 399 -43.09 42.65 -35.02
N ALA A 400 -42.17 43.60 -34.87
CA ALA A 400 -41.95 44.41 -33.68
C ALA A 400 -43.16 45.27 -33.26
N ALA A 401 -43.26 45.56 -31.96
CA ALA A 401 -43.79 46.82 -31.44
C ALA A 401 -43.26 47.07 -30.01
N GLU A 402 -42.81 48.30 -29.81
CA GLU A 402 -42.12 48.85 -28.65
C GLU A 402 -43.03 49.93 -28.01
N VAL A 403 -42.75 50.30 -26.75
CA VAL A 403 -43.28 51.46 -25.97
C VAL A 403 -44.70 51.23 -25.35
N ALA A 404 -44.98 51.40 -24.05
CA ALA A 404 -44.55 52.42 -23.08
C ALA A 404 -44.73 51.99 -21.60
N GLN A 405 -43.87 52.58 -20.73
CA GLN A 405 -44.11 53.07 -19.37
C GLN A 405 -44.81 52.17 -18.32
N GLN A 406 -44.06 51.79 -17.25
CA GLN A 406 -44.22 52.38 -15.90
C GLN A 406 -43.32 51.68 -14.84
N GLN A 407 -42.58 52.54 -14.12
CA GLN A 407 -42.26 52.48 -12.68
C GLN A 407 -41.30 51.42 -12.10
N HIS A 408 -40.09 51.92 -11.84
CA HIS A 408 -39.09 51.63 -10.80
C HIS A 408 -39.47 50.75 -9.58
N THR A 409 -38.76 49.60 -9.48
CA THR A 409 -37.93 49.00 -8.38
C THR A 409 -38.43 48.90 -6.92
N PRO A 410 -37.92 47.97 -6.07
CA PRO A 410 -36.73 47.08 -6.17
C PRO A 410 -37.08 45.58 -6.01
N GLY A 411 -36.25 44.55 -6.17
CA GLY A 411 -34.80 44.37 -6.28
C GLY A 411 -34.52 42.96 -5.73
N PHE A 412 -34.16 42.01 -6.60
CA PHE A 412 -33.61 40.69 -6.24
C PHE A 412 -32.67 40.26 -7.36
N GLU A 413 -31.37 40.29 -7.09
CA GLU A 413 -30.33 39.75 -7.97
C GLU A 413 -30.34 38.21 -7.93
N GLN A 414 -30.59 37.59 -9.08
CA GLN A 414 -30.15 36.23 -9.39
C GLN A 414 -29.08 36.35 -10.48
N GLN A 415 -27.82 36.09 -10.13
CA GLN A 415 -26.75 35.88 -11.11
C GLN A 415 -26.97 34.57 -11.86
N ARG A 416 -27.20 34.68 -13.17
CA ARG A 416 -27.06 33.59 -14.15
C ARG A 416 -25.60 33.46 -14.57
N LEU A 417 -25.04 32.27 -14.45
CA LEU A 417 -23.79 31.85 -15.11
C LEU A 417 -24.05 31.61 -16.60
N SER A 418 -23.32 32.30 -17.45
CA SER A 418 -23.20 32.04 -18.88
C SER A 418 -21.96 31.17 -19.15
N ILE A 419 -22.18 30.05 -19.84
CA ILE A 419 -21.11 29.18 -20.40
C ILE A 419 -20.83 29.68 -21.82
N GLN A 420 -19.62 30.15 -22.08
CA GLN A 420 -19.09 30.33 -23.44
C GLN A 420 -18.40 29.05 -23.89
N ALA A 421 -18.92 28.43 -24.96
CA ALA A 421 -18.23 27.39 -25.71
C ALA A 421 -17.40 28.06 -26.83
N GLY A 422 -16.07 27.91 -26.77
CA GLY A 422 -15.16 28.23 -27.87
C GLY A 422 -14.54 26.93 -28.38
N ALA A 423 -15.02 26.42 -29.52
CA ALA A 423 -14.41 25.30 -30.23
C ALA A 423 -13.55 25.84 -31.39
N ALA A 424 -12.24 25.61 -31.30
CA ALA A 424 -11.30 25.80 -32.40
C ALA A 424 -11.28 24.56 -33.27
N ALA A 425 -11.51 24.75 -34.57
CA ALA A 425 -11.34 23.75 -35.61
C ALA A 425 -9.98 23.97 -36.29
N ALA A 426 -9.16 22.93 -36.39
CA ALA A 426 -8.19 22.76 -37.48
C ALA A 426 -7.56 21.35 -37.47
N ALA A 427 -7.37 20.84 -38.69
CA ALA A 427 -6.43 19.81 -39.14
C ALA A 427 -6.81 18.32 -38.94
N ALA A 428 -7.47 17.80 -39.97
CA ALA A 428 -7.35 16.41 -40.39
C ALA A 428 -6.43 16.33 -41.62
N ALA A 429 -5.42 15.46 -41.60
CA ALA A 429 -4.98 14.65 -42.75
C ALA A 429 -3.86 13.67 -42.38
N ASN A 430 -4.01 12.44 -42.89
CA ASN A 430 -3.00 11.40 -43.16
C ASN A 430 -2.35 10.62 -42.00
N HIS A 431 -2.72 9.34 -41.91
CA HIS A 431 -1.90 8.15 -42.19
C HIS A 431 -2.72 6.92 -41.74
N GLY A 432 -3.07 5.97 -42.60
CA GLY A 432 -2.13 4.97 -43.10
C GLY A 432 -2.20 3.72 -42.22
N THR A 433 -3.24 2.91 -42.39
CA THR A 433 -3.49 1.64 -41.68
C THR A 433 -2.43 0.60 -42.08
N GLY A 434 -1.57 0.23 -41.15
CA GLY A 434 -0.66 -0.91 -41.24
C GLY A 434 -0.87 -1.83 -40.04
N CYS A 435 -1.53 -2.96 -40.27
CA CYS A 435 -1.74 -4.01 -39.28
C CYS A 435 -0.48 -4.90 -39.25
N ILE A 436 0.26 -4.92 -38.14
CA ILE A 436 1.37 -5.87 -37.90
C ILE A 436 0.95 -6.77 -36.74
N THR A 437 0.63 -8.02 -37.07
CA THR A 437 0.47 -9.12 -36.11
C THR A 437 1.86 -9.64 -35.72
N ALA A 438 2.33 -9.29 -34.53
CA ALA A 438 3.50 -9.92 -33.91
C ALA A 438 3.04 -11.17 -33.13
N GLY A 439 3.36 -12.35 -33.65
CA GLY A 439 3.19 -13.61 -32.94
C GLY A 439 4.34 -13.84 -31.96
N PHE A 440 4.03 -14.03 -30.69
CA PHE A 440 4.95 -14.57 -29.68
C PHE A 440 4.79 -16.09 -29.59
N PRO A 441 5.86 -16.90 -29.72
CA PRO A 441 5.79 -18.32 -29.39
C PRO A 441 6.03 -18.49 -27.88
N GLY A 442 4.94 -18.53 -27.11
CA GLY A 442 4.98 -18.99 -25.72
C GLY A 442 5.01 -20.51 -25.67
N VAL A 443 6.19 -21.10 -25.46
CA VAL A 443 6.35 -22.52 -25.15
C VAL A 443 5.90 -22.74 -23.70
N LEU A 444 4.64 -23.12 -23.50
CA LEU A 444 4.16 -23.65 -22.22
C LEU A 444 4.70 -25.07 -22.06
N GLN A 445 5.73 -25.25 -21.24
CA GLN A 445 6.13 -26.59 -20.80
C GLN A 445 5.09 -27.12 -19.81
N PRO A 446 4.46 -28.28 -20.07
CA PRO A 446 3.57 -28.89 -19.09
C PRO A 446 4.39 -29.41 -17.91
N HIS A 447 4.20 -28.81 -16.73
CA HIS A 447 4.71 -29.39 -15.49
C HIS A 447 4.10 -30.78 -15.28
N SER A 448 4.97 -31.79 -15.24
CA SER A 448 4.56 -33.16 -15.01
C SER A 448 3.82 -33.26 -13.67
N GLN A 449 2.85 -34.17 -13.58
CA GLN A 449 2.06 -34.41 -12.36
C GLN A 449 2.96 -34.67 -11.12
N GLY A 450 4.17 -35.20 -11.33
CA GLY A 450 5.18 -35.38 -10.28
C GLY A 450 5.72 -34.08 -9.69
N GLN A 451 5.95 -33.05 -10.50
CA GLN A 451 6.44 -31.74 -10.01
C GLN A 451 5.39 -31.05 -9.13
N ARG A 452 4.11 -31.16 -9.48
CA ARG A 452 3.00 -30.63 -8.66
C ARG A 452 2.87 -31.34 -7.32
N MET A 453 3.05 -32.66 -7.27
CA MET A 453 3.04 -33.40 -6.00
C MET A 453 4.23 -33.05 -5.11
N LEU A 454 5.43 -32.91 -5.69
CA LEU A 454 6.62 -32.51 -4.94
C LEU A 454 6.47 -31.11 -4.34
N GLN A 455 5.94 -30.15 -5.12
CA GLN A 455 5.66 -28.79 -4.64
C GLN A 455 4.62 -28.78 -3.51
N GLN A 456 3.54 -29.56 -3.61
CA GLN A 456 2.56 -29.70 -2.52
C GLN A 456 3.14 -30.36 -1.26
N GLN A 457 4.09 -31.29 -1.40
CA GLN A 457 4.77 -31.91 -0.26
C GLN A 457 5.70 -30.91 0.43
N GLN A 458 6.47 -30.13 -0.33
CA GLN A 458 7.33 -29.07 0.21
C GLN A 458 6.50 -28.00 0.95
N GLN A 459 5.36 -27.59 0.38
CA GLN A 459 4.45 -26.66 1.04
C GLN A 459 3.91 -27.22 2.36
N ARG A 460 3.53 -28.50 2.42
CA ARG A 460 3.07 -29.14 3.67
C ARG A 460 4.16 -29.16 4.73
N GLN A 461 5.39 -29.55 4.37
CA GLN A 461 6.53 -29.56 5.29
C GLN A 461 6.84 -28.17 5.85
N TYR A 462 6.79 -27.13 4.99
CA TYR A 462 6.98 -25.75 5.41
C TYR A 462 5.94 -25.29 6.44
N HIS A 463 4.66 -25.58 6.20
CA HIS A 463 3.58 -25.24 7.13
C HIS A 463 3.71 -25.98 8.48
N GLU A 464 4.11 -27.26 8.46
CA GLU A 464 4.37 -28.01 9.69
C GLU A 464 5.52 -27.40 10.50
N GLN A 465 6.58 -26.94 9.84
CA GLN A 465 7.72 -26.29 10.50
C GLN A 465 7.32 -24.98 11.16
N ILE A 466 6.53 -24.13 10.48
CA ILE A 466 5.98 -22.88 11.06
C ILE A 466 5.12 -23.20 12.28
N ASN A 467 4.25 -24.20 12.20
CA ASN A 467 3.38 -24.57 13.31
C ASN A 467 4.17 -25.08 14.53
N ARG A 468 5.24 -25.88 14.32
CA ARG A 468 6.14 -26.31 15.39
C ARG A 468 6.84 -25.12 16.06
N GLN A 469 7.32 -24.16 15.28
CA GLN A 469 7.95 -22.94 15.83
C GLN A 469 6.96 -22.11 16.66
N ARG A 470 5.70 -21.98 16.22
CA ARG A 470 4.64 -21.29 16.97
C ARG A 470 4.32 -21.98 18.30
N LEU A 471 4.14 -23.30 18.30
CA LEU A 471 3.87 -24.07 19.51
C LEU A 471 5.05 -23.98 20.50
N SER A 472 6.28 -24.02 20.01
CA SER A 472 7.48 -23.84 20.84
C SER A 472 7.50 -22.45 21.50
N ARG A 473 7.30 -21.37 20.72
CA ARG A 473 7.26 -20.00 21.27
C ARG A 473 6.13 -19.81 22.30
N ASN A 474 4.94 -20.36 22.03
CA ASN A 474 3.83 -20.32 22.99
C ASN A 474 4.12 -21.10 24.27
N SER A 475 4.82 -22.25 24.18
CA SER A 475 5.22 -23.02 25.36
C SER A 475 6.22 -22.27 26.23
N ILE A 476 7.20 -21.60 25.62
CA ILE A 476 8.19 -20.76 26.31
C ILE A 476 7.50 -19.57 26.99
N PHE A 477 6.61 -18.89 26.28
CA PHE A 477 5.86 -17.76 26.83
C PHE A 477 4.98 -18.18 28.02
N ARG A 478 4.32 -19.34 27.93
CA ARG A 478 3.50 -19.89 29.02
C ARG A 478 4.34 -20.28 30.23
N GLN A 479 5.53 -20.87 30.03
CA GLN A 479 6.45 -21.20 31.13
C GLN A 479 6.98 -19.94 31.83
N GLN A 480 7.32 -18.89 31.07
CA GLN A 480 7.78 -17.62 31.64
C GLN A 480 6.69 -16.94 32.48
N HIS A 481 5.44 -16.94 31.99
CA HIS A 481 4.32 -16.35 32.75
C HIS A 481 3.92 -17.16 33.98
N LEU A 482 3.94 -18.50 33.91
CA LEU A 482 3.67 -19.34 35.08
C LEU A 482 4.77 -19.25 36.14
N GLY A 483 6.04 -19.09 35.73
CA GLY A 483 7.16 -18.87 36.66
C GLY A 483 7.05 -17.55 37.42
N MET A 484 6.63 -16.47 36.75
CA MET A 484 6.45 -15.15 37.37
C MET A 484 5.25 -15.11 38.33
N ALA A 485 4.15 -15.78 37.97
CA ALA A 485 2.97 -15.88 38.83
C ALA A 485 3.20 -16.75 40.09
N GLY A 486 4.00 -17.82 39.96
CA GLY A 486 4.39 -18.68 41.09
C GLY A 486 5.24 -17.93 42.12
N GLY A 487 6.25 -17.17 41.67
CA GLY A 487 7.12 -16.42 42.58
C GLY A 487 6.40 -15.31 43.37
N ALA A 488 5.41 -14.66 42.76
CA ALA A 488 4.62 -13.63 43.45
C ALA A 488 3.71 -14.21 44.56
N ALA A 489 3.13 -15.40 44.33
CA ALA A 489 2.31 -16.08 45.34
C ALA A 489 3.16 -16.57 46.52
N GLU A 490 4.36 -17.09 46.25
CA GLU A 490 5.27 -17.59 47.28
C GLU A 490 5.86 -16.46 48.14
N ALA A 491 6.20 -15.32 47.53
CA ALA A 491 6.63 -14.11 48.23
C ALA A 491 5.53 -13.55 49.15
N ALA A 492 4.26 -13.56 48.70
CA ALA A 492 3.13 -13.11 49.51
C ALA A 492 2.86 -14.02 50.72
N VAL A 493 3.10 -15.32 50.61
CA VAL A 493 2.99 -16.27 51.73
C VAL A 493 4.11 -16.06 52.75
N MET A 494 5.36 -15.88 52.30
CA MET A 494 6.48 -15.58 53.19
C MET A 494 6.28 -14.25 53.94
N GLN A 495 5.75 -13.22 53.27
CA GLN A 495 5.52 -11.92 53.90
C GLN A 495 4.42 -11.97 54.98
N ARG A 496 3.39 -12.81 54.80
CA ARG A 496 2.36 -13.05 55.85
C ARG A 496 2.91 -13.84 57.04
N GLN A 497 3.82 -14.78 56.80
CA GLN A 497 4.46 -15.53 57.90
C GLN A 497 5.39 -14.65 58.73
N GLN A 498 6.07 -13.67 58.12
CA GLN A 498 6.89 -12.71 58.86
C GLN A 498 6.05 -11.69 59.65
N ALA A 499 4.87 -11.31 59.15
CA ALA A 499 3.96 -10.40 59.85
C ALA A 499 3.24 -11.04 61.06
N GLY A 500 3.13 -12.38 61.11
CA GLY A 500 2.44 -13.11 62.18
C GLY A 500 3.24 -13.33 63.46
N VAL A 501 4.54 -13.00 63.49
CA VAL A 501 5.45 -13.35 64.62
C VAL A 501 5.63 -12.19 65.63
N SER A 502 5.17 -10.96 65.33
CA SER A 502 5.44 -9.78 66.18
C SER A 502 4.32 -9.34 67.12
N ALA A 503 3.29 -10.17 67.38
CA ALA A 503 2.14 -9.76 68.20
C ALA A 503 1.85 -10.71 69.38
N THR A 504 2.83 -10.97 70.24
CA THR A 504 2.56 -11.47 71.60
C THR A 504 3.66 -11.01 72.56
N THR A 505 3.38 -9.98 73.37
CA THR A 505 3.77 -9.83 74.79
C THR A 505 3.56 -8.38 75.24
N SER A 506 2.58 -8.13 76.11
CA SER A 506 2.74 -7.36 77.37
C SER A 506 1.38 -7.11 78.02
N THR A 507 0.92 -8.04 78.86
CA THR A 507 -0.10 -7.76 79.90
C THR A 507 0.63 -7.65 81.23
N SER A 508 0.87 -6.41 81.67
CA SER A 508 1.38 -6.11 83.00
C SER A 508 0.23 -5.99 83.99
N SER A 509 0.28 -6.84 85.01
CA SER A 509 -0.49 -6.78 86.25
C SER A 509 -0.22 -5.49 87.03
N SER A 510 -1.26 -4.92 87.63
CA SER A 510 -1.14 -3.97 88.75
C SER A 510 -2.33 -4.16 89.70
N THR A 511 -2.04 -4.45 90.96
CA THR A 511 -3.00 -4.51 92.08
C THR A 511 -2.39 -3.72 93.25
N VAL A 512 -3.26 -3.20 94.13
CA VAL A 512 -3.04 -2.58 95.47
C VAL A 512 -2.78 -1.06 95.39
N VAL A 513 -3.53 -0.15 96.03
CA VAL A 513 -4.34 -0.13 97.27
C VAL A 513 -5.77 0.34 97.02
#